data_AF-A0A3N6PVE1-F1
#
_entry.id   AF-A0A3N6PVE1-F1
#
_cell.length_a   1.000
_cell.length_b   1.000
_cell.length_c   1.000
_cell.angle_alpha   90.00
_cell.angle_beta   90.00
_cell.angle_gamma   90.00
#
_symmetry.space_group_name_H-M   'P 1'
#
loop_
_entity.id
_entity.type
_entity.pdbx_description
1 polymer ?
#
loop_
_entity_poly.entity_id
_entity_poly.type
_entity_poly.pdbx_seq_one_letter_code
_entity_poly.pdbx_strand_id
1 'polypeptide(L)'
;MAKSCNYAPNTLSKDYGKKLWDKLSEALGEEVSKKNFREALKRKWDEQELSTIQNNFSVNIPIPKKETEVEKTIYIERQPISSIRVAPEYLEKVKSAVKSNNFPSQKNLAIELGIALSTVSNFLNCRPVYFLHFTEICEKLGLDWQAIAQTPERERKIENAIYIERPPIESICYETLLQPGSLIRIKAPKQMGKTFLTNRILEQGKKHNYQAASINLLDADTTDFQDLDKFLRWFCRGLGRELNVPKEILNESWDEEDSSKVNCKIYFEECLLPKVTEALVLCIDNIDLIFPHPIAEDFLGLLRSWHETAKRKNLWKKLRLVVVHSTEVYITLDINQSPFNVGEPIELPEFNLEQVRKLTENYQLNWQAEKVKQLTDVMGGHPFLLDRALSYLAIRQNLTLSELLEKAPTNEGIYRSHLQELLSILETNPELKAAFHKVVMATECVNLESMLTYKLYSLGLVKLVGNNVIPRCELYRQYFYERL
;
A
#
# COMPACT_ATOMS: atom_id res chain seq x y z
N MET A 1 17.10 -5.06 -42.41
CA MET A 1 18.12 -4.49 -43.32
C MET A 1 19.28 -5.43 -43.69
N ALA A 2 19.43 -6.62 -43.10
CA ALA A 2 20.47 -7.59 -43.51
C ALA A 2 19.98 -8.73 -44.45
N LYS A 3 18.71 -8.72 -44.87
CA LYS A 3 18.17 -9.66 -45.88
C LYS A 3 18.12 -9.05 -47.30
N SER A 4 18.56 -7.80 -47.48
CA SER A 4 18.39 -7.03 -48.72
C SER A 4 19.71 -6.68 -49.42
N CYS A 5 20.87 -7.11 -48.90
CA CYS A 5 22.16 -6.86 -49.53
C CYS A 5 22.98 -8.16 -49.48
N ASN A 6 23.28 -8.73 -50.65
CA ASN A 6 24.06 -9.95 -50.88
C ASN A 6 25.51 -9.87 -50.36
N TYR A 7 25.70 -9.74 -49.05
CA TYR A 7 27.01 -9.79 -48.40
C TYR A 7 27.05 -10.92 -47.39
N ALA A 8 28.08 -11.76 -47.48
CA ALA A 8 28.34 -12.82 -46.52
C ALA A 8 28.52 -12.21 -45.11
N PRO A 9 27.91 -12.77 -44.04
CA PRO A 9 27.97 -12.23 -42.68
C PRO A 9 29.40 -12.08 -42.12
N ASN A 10 30.36 -12.79 -42.70
CA ASN A 10 31.74 -12.83 -42.22
C ASN A 10 32.65 -11.71 -42.76
N THR A 11 32.20 -10.89 -43.72
CA THR A 11 33.02 -9.80 -44.27
C THR A 11 32.76 -8.44 -43.61
N LEU A 12 31.64 -8.26 -42.89
CA LEU A 12 31.33 -7.00 -42.18
C LEU A 12 31.99 -6.90 -40.79
N SER A 13 32.36 -8.02 -40.16
CA SER A 13 32.87 -8.01 -38.78
C SER A 13 34.40 -7.90 -38.66
N LYS A 14 35.16 -8.30 -39.69
CA LYS A 14 36.64 -8.33 -39.61
C LYS A 14 37.32 -7.04 -40.06
N ASP A 15 36.88 -6.41 -41.14
CA ASP A 15 37.61 -5.26 -41.71
C ASP A 15 37.18 -3.90 -41.14
N TYR A 16 35.89 -3.71 -40.84
CA TYR A 16 35.40 -2.45 -40.25
C TYR A 16 35.62 -2.39 -38.74
N GLY A 17 35.52 -3.53 -38.06
CA GLY A 17 35.77 -3.61 -36.61
C GLY A 17 37.22 -3.27 -36.27
N LYS A 18 38.18 -3.80 -37.03
CA LYS A 18 39.61 -3.52 -36.81
C LYS A 18 39.93 -2.04 -37.03
N LYS A 19 39.47 -1.45 -38.15
CA LYS A 19 39.66 -0.01 -38.43
C LYS A 19 39.07 0.91 -37.38
N LEU A 20 37.96 0.54 -36.75
CA LEU A 20 37.37 1.31 -35.65
C LEU A 20 38.26 1.28 -34.41
N TRP A 21 38.75 0.10 -34.01
CA TRP A 21 39.63 -0.04 -32.85
C TRP A 21 40.98 0.62 -33.06
N ASP A 22 41.54 0.57 -34.28
CA ASP A 22 42.78 1.27 -34.62
C ASP A 22 42.61 2.79 -34.46
N LYS A 23 41.52 3.37 -34.96
CA LYS A 23 41.21 4.81 -34.80
C LYS A 23 40.98 5.22 -33.35
N LEU A 24 40.30 4.38 -32.57
CA LEU A 24 40.07 4.64 -31.14
C LEU A 24 41.38 4.53 -30.35
N SER A 25 42.29 3.65 -30.77
CA SER A 25 43.61 3.52 -30.16
C SER A 25 44.47 4.74 -30.42
N GLU A 26 44.46 5.24 -31.66
CA GLU A 26 45.14 6.48 -32.04
C GLU A 26 44.58 7.69 -31.27
N ALA A 27 43.26 7.80 -31.15
CA ALA A 27 42.62 8.92 -30.44
C ALA A 27 42.89 8.93 -28.93
N LEU A 28 43.06 7.75 -28.32
CA LEU A 28 43.32 7.62 -26.88
C LEU A 28 44.82 7.57 -26.54
N GLY A 29 45.68 7.38 -27.55
CA GLY A 29 47.14 7.26 -27.38
C GLY A 29 47.60 5.93 -26.80
N GLU A 30 46.72 4.93 -26.71
CA GLU A 30 47.02 3.57 -26.23
C GLU A 30 46.21 2.52 -27.00
N GLU A 31 46.69 1.29 -27.08
CA GLU A 31 46.02 0.23 -27.84
C GLU A 31 44.71 -0.23 -27.14
N VAL A 32 43.58 -0.04 -27.81
CA VAL A 32 42.26 -0.37 -27.29
C VAL A 32 41.52 -1.41 -28.13
N SER A 33 40.74 -2.22 -27.44
CA SER A 33 39.88 -3.27 -27.94
C SER A 33 38.54 -3.22 -27.22
N LYS A 34 37.60 -4.06 -27.66
CA LYS A 34 36.27 -4.17 -27.04
C LYS A 34 36.30 -4.44 -25.53
N LYS A 35 37.37 -5.05 -25.00
CA LYS A 35 37.45 -5.45 -23.58
C LYS A 35 38.00 -4.35 -22.66
N ASN A 36 38.90 -3.50 -23.14
CA ASN A 36 39.61 -2.50 -22.33
C ASN A 36 39.23 -1.04 -22.67
N PHE A 37 38.46 -0.81 -23.73
CA PHE A 37 38.06 0.54 -24.17
C PHE A 37 37.43 1.39 -23.06
N ARG A 38 36.59 0.80 -22.21
CA ARG A 38 35.90 1.54 -21.14
C ARG A 38 36.86 2.08 -20.08
N GLU A 39 37.89 1.33 -19.74
CA GLU A 39 38.91 1.75 -18.76
C GLU A 39 39.89 2.75 -19.37
N ALA A 40 40.25 2.56 -20.65
CA ALA A 40 41.04 3.51 -21.42
C ALA A 40 40.36 4.90 -21.49
N LEU A 41 39.07 4.91 -21.82
CA LEU A 41 38.28 6.14 -21.89
C LEU A 41 38.20 6.85 -20.53
N LYS A 42 38.03 6.09 -19.45
CA LYS A 42 37.98 6.64 -18.09
C LYS A 42 39.30 7.30 -17.69
N ARG A 43 40.44 6.67 -17.96
CA ARG A 43 41.76 7.26 -17.70
C ARG A 43 41.98 8.56 -18.47
N LYS A 44 41.58 8.61 -19.74
CA LYS A 44 41.69 9.84 -20.55
C LYS A 44 40.78 10.96 -20.05
N TRP A 45 39.60 10.62 -19.54
CA TRP A 45 38.68 11.58 -18.93
C TRP A 45 39.24 12.17 -17.63
N ASP A 46 39.80 11.32 -16.78
CA ASP A 46 40.40 11.73 -15.49
C ASP A 46 41.64 12.62 -15.71
N GLU A 47 42.46 12.35 -16.75
CA GLU A 47 43.57 13.24 -17.16
C GLU A 47 43.09 14.62 -17.65
N GLN A 48 41.94 14.70 -18.33
CA GLN A 48 41.35 15.97 -18.77
C GLN A 48 40.81 16.79 -17.59
N GLU A 49 40.19 16.16 -16.58
CA GLU A 49 39.76 16.90 -15.38
C GLU A 49 40.95 17.42 -14.56
N LEU A 50 42.02 16.64 -14.41
CA LEU A 50 43.21 17.06 -13.66
C LEU A 50 43.96 18.24 -14.33
N SER A 51 44.00 18.28 -15.66
CA SER A 51 44.56 19.42 -16.42
C SER A 51 43.65 20.66 -16.43
N THR A 52 42.34 20.49 -16.28
CA THR A 52 41.37 21.60 -16.17
C THR A 52 41.41 22.24 -14.77
N ILE A 53 41.70 21.47 -13.73
CA ILE A 53 41.79 21.94 -12.34
C ILE A 53 43.12 22.69 -12.08
N GLN A 54 44.23 22.30 -12.71
CA GLN A 54 45.52 22.99 -12.54
C GLN A 54 45.61 24.33 -13.28
N ASN A 55 44.88 24.53 -14.38
CA ASN A 55 44.88 25.79 -15.14
C ASN A 55 44.01 26.90 -14.54
N ASN A 56 43.17 26.61 -13.54
CA ASN A 56 42.22 27.57 -12.95
C ASN A 56 42.71 28.27 -11.67
N PHE A 57 43.95 28.03 -11.22
CA PHE A 57 44.55 28.75 -10.09
C PHE A 57 45.78 29.55 -10.53
N SER A 58 45.57 30.67 -11.23
CA SER A 58 46.59 31.73 -11.40
C SER A 58 45.97 33.07 -11.86
N VAL A 59 46.06 34.07 -10.97
CA VAL A 59 46.09 35.53 -11.17
C VAL A 59 44.79 36.37 -11.08
N ASN A 60 44.67 37.05 -9.93
CA ASN A 60 44.23 38.42 -9.57
C ASN A 60 43.15 39.19 -10.37
N ILE A 61 42.14 39.68 -9.62
CA ILE A 61 41.23 40.76 -10.02
C ILE A 61 41.35 41.93 -9.00
N PRO A 62 41.47 43.20 -9.43
CA PRO A 62 41.12 44.37 -8.64
C PRO A 62 39.67 44.83 -8.90
N ILE A 63 38.96 45.21 -7.82
CA ILE A 63 37.56 45.68 -7.78
C ILE A 63 37.47 47.15 -8.25
N PRO A 64 36.43 47.57 -9.02
CA PRO A 64 35.42 48.47 -8.44
C PRO A 64 33.96 48.43 -9.00
N LYS A 65 33.02 48.55 -8.04
CA LYS A 65 31.81 49.42 -7.92
C LYS A 65 30.61 49.37 -8.91
N LYS A 66 29.47 49.02 -8.26
CA LYS A 66 28.14 49.69 -8.13
C LYS A 66 27.01 49.54 -9.18
N GLU A 67 25.83 49.27 -8.58
CA GLU A 67 24.42 49.60 -8.95
C GLU A 67 23.84 48.87 -10.19
N THR A 68 22.65 48.26 -10.20
CA THR A 68 21.40 48.45 -9.44
C THR A 68 20.49 47.20 -9.53
N GLU A 69 19.50 47.14 -8.63
CA GLU A 69 18.44 46.14 -8.39
C GLU A 69 17.68 45.61 -9.63
N VAL A 70 17.35 44.30 -9.64
CA VAL A 70 15.98 43.72 -9.81
C VAL A 70 15.96 42.28 -9.23
N GLU A 71 14.99 42.00 -8.36
CA GLU A 71 14.42 40.70 -7.92
C GLU A 71 15.35 39.50 -7.60
N LYS A 72 15.59 39.27 -6.30
CA LYS A 72 16.08 37.99 -5.77
C LYS A 72 14.90 37.09 -5.39
N THR A 73 14.48 36.24 -6.33
CA THR A 73 13.79 34.99 -5.99
C THR A 73 14.84 34.04 -5.43
N ILE A 74 14.72 33.72 -4.14
CA ILE A 74 15.60 32.80 -3.41
C ILE A 74 15.35 31.38 -3.93
N TYR A 75 16.16 30.91 -4.88
CA TYR A 75 16.28 29.50 -5.17
C TYR A 75 17.07 28.83 -4.04
N ILE A 76 16.34 28.14 -3.15
CA ILE A 76 16.91 27.23 -2.16
C ILE A 76 17.54 26.06 -2.93
N GLU A 77 18.86 25.91 -2.84
CA GLU A 77 19.59 24.72 -3.29
C GLU A 77 18.97 23.46 -2.67
N ARG A 78 18.24 22.68 -3.49
CA ARG A 78 17.90 21.29 -3.17
C ARG A 78 19.00 20.41 -3.76
N GLN A 79 19.72 19.70 -2.89
CA GLN A 79 20.56 18.56 -3.27
C GLN A 79 19.75 17.62 -4.21
N PRO A 80 20.27 17.23 -5.38
CA PRO A 80 19.52 16.42 -6.33
C PRO A 80 19.39 14.97 -5.83
N ILE A 81 18.16 14.51 -5.59
CA ILE A 81 17.87 13.09 -5.37
C ILE A 81 18.19 12.37 -6.68
N SER A 82 19.35 11.70 -6.76
CA SER A 82 19.81 11.10 -8.02
C SER A 82 19.01 9.87 -8.42
N SER A 83 18.34 9.17 -7.49
CA SER A 83 17.45 8.07 -7.82
C SER A 83 16.32 7.89 -6.81
N ILE A 84 15.14 7.53 -7.31
CA ILE A 84 13.89 7.39 -6.56
C ILE A 84 13.11 6.19 -7.11
N ARG A 85 12.27 5.53 -6.29
CA ARG A 85 11.47 4.36 -6.72
C ARG A 85 10.01 4.55 -6.34
N VAL A 86 9.12 3.79 -6.98
CA VAL A 86 7.70 3.73 -6.61
C VAL A 86 7.59 2.98 -5.28
N ALA A 87 6.82 3.51 -4.33
CA ALA A 87 6.55 2.81 -3.08
C ALA A 87 5.74 1.52 -3.37
N PRO A 88 6.11 0.36 -2.77
CA PRO A 88 5.52 -0.94 -3.12
C PRO A 88 4.00 -0.97 -3.09
N GLU A 89 3.36 -0.23 -2.17
CA GLU A 89 1.89 -0.14 -2.07
C GLU A 89 1.20 0.48 -3.30
N TYR A 90 1.93 1.19 -4.16
CA TYR A 90 1.39 1.79 -5.39
C TYR A 90 1.70 0.98 -6.65
N LEU A 91 2.35 -0.18 -6.54
CA LEU A 91 2.75 -1.00 -7.70
C LEU A 91 1.59 -1.24 -8.68
N GLU A 92 0.44 -1.66 -8.17
CA GLU A 92 -0.73 -1.97 -9.00
C GLU A 92 -1.42 -0.71 -9.53
N LYS A 93 -1.41 0.40 -8.77
CA LYS A 93 -1.89 1.70 -9.26
C LYS A 93 -1.08 2.17 -10.46
N VAL A 94 0.24 2.06 -10.38
CA VAL A 94 1.15 2.49 -11.44
C VAL A 94 1.03 1.58 -12.67
N LYS A 95 0.94 0.25 -12.50
CA LYS A 95 0.70 -0.68 -13.61
C LYS A 95 -0.66 -0.45 -14.29
N SER A 96 -1.70 -0.17 -13.50
CA SER A 96 -3.03 0.15 -14.03
C SER A 96 -3.01 1.46 -14.83
N ALA A 97 -2.29 2.48 -14.36
CA ALA A 97 -2.17 3.75 -15.07
C ALA A 97 -1.54 3.61 -16.47
N VAL A 98 -0.62 2.66 -16.69
CA VAL A 98 -0.07 2.37 -18.04
C VAL A 98 -1.18 1.90 -18.98
N LYS A 99 -2.05 1.00 -18.51
CA LYS A 99 -3.18 0.48 -19.29
C LYS A 99 -4.23 1.57 -19.54
N SER A 100 -4.57 2.34 -18.51
CA SER A 100 -5.58 3.41 -18.57
C SER A 100 -5.17 4.59 -19.46
N ASN A 101 -3.87 4.83 -19.66
CA ASN A 101 -3.36 5.87 -20.56
C ASN A 101 -3.04 5.34 -21.97
N ASN A 102 -3.70 4.24 -22.40
CA ASN A 102 -3.58 3.67 -23.75
C ASN A 102 -2.17 3.24 -24.17
N PHE A 103 -1.32 2.83 -23.24
CA PHE A 103 -0.03 2.20 -23.59
C PHE A 103 -0.18 0.67 -23.63
N PRO A 104 -0.17 0.04 -24.83
CA PRO A 104 -0.41 -1.41 -24.95
C PRO A 104 0.73 -2.26 -24.37
N SER A 105 1.91 -1.67 -24.18
CA SER A 105 3.07 -2.33 -23.57
C SER A 105 4.03 -1.31 -22.95
N GLN A 106 4.91 -1.79 -22.06
CA GLN A 106 6.01 -0.98 -21.49
C GLN A 106 6.93 -0.41 -22.59
N LYS A 107 7.06 -1.12 -23.73
CA LYS A 107 7.85 -0.69 -24.87
C LYS A 107 7.26 0.54 -25.56
N ASN A 108 5.94 0.62 -25.65
CA ASN A 108 5.27 1.78 -26.22
C ASN A 108 5.47 3.02 -25.34
N LEU A 109 5.34 2.87 -24.02
CA LEU A 109 5.60 3.95 -23.07
C LEU A 109 7.07 4.43 -23.12
N ALA A 110 8.03 3.50 -23.24
CA ALA A 110 9.44 3.83 -23.35
C ALA A 110 9.77 4.60 -24.64
N ILE A 111 9.20 4.19 -25.78
CA ILE A 111 9.38 4.86 -27.07
C ILE A 111 8.80 6.28 -27.02
N GLU A 112 7.59 6.42 -26.50
CA GLU A 112 6.89 7.71 -26.39
C GLU A 112 7.64 8.71 -25.51
N LEU A 113 8.23 8.25 -24.41
CA LEU A 113 9.00 9.07 -23.49
C LEU A 113 10.46 9.29 -23.93
N GLY A 114 10.94 8.59 -24.96
CA GLY A 114 12.34 8.67 -25.39
C GLY A 114 13.34 8.11 -24.37
N ILE A 115 12.92 7.21 -23.48
CA ILE A 115 13.75 6.63 -22.41
C ILE A 115 13.97 5.13 -22.60
N ALA A 116 14.98 4.58 -21.93
CA ALA A 116 15.28 3.15 -22.01
C ALA A 116 14.12 2.29 -21.46
N LEU A 117 13.83 1.17 -22.13
CA LEU A 117 12.83 0.20 -21.68
C LEU A 117 13.11 -0.33 -20.26
N SER A 118 14.39 -0.50 -19.91
CA SER A 118 14.80 -0.90 -18.56
C SER A 118 14.41 0.13 -17.50
N THR A 119 14.39 1.43 -17.84
CA THR A 119 13.99 2.51 -16.93
C THR A 119 12.49 2.44 -16.64
N VAL A 120 11.66 2.24 -17.68
CA VAL A 120 10.22 2.02 -17.52
C VAL A 120 9.94 0.73 -16.74
N SER A 121 10.66 -0.34 -17.04
CA SER A 121 10.55 -1.60 -16.31
C SER A 121 10.92 -1.45 -14.84
N ASN A 122 11.98 -0.70 -14.53
CA ASN A 122 12.38 -0.42 -13.16
C ASN A 122 11.30 0.35 -12.39
N PHE A 123 10.73 1.40 -12.99
CA PHE A 123 9.63 2.17 -12.42
C PHE A 123 8.42 1.28 -12.08
N LEU A 124 8.01 0.43 -13.02
CA LEU A 124 6.86 -0.49 -12.88
C LEU A 124 7.11 -1.70 -12.00
N ASN A 125 8.32 -1.86 -11.46
CA ASN A 125 8.70 -2.93 -10.55
C ASN A 125 9.32 -2.38 -9.25
N CYS A 126 9.03 -1.12 -8.90
CA CYS A 126 9.50 -0.48 -7.67
C CYS A 126 11.03 -0.47 -7.50
N ARG A 127 11.78 -0.46 -8.61
CA ARG A 127 13.24 -0.31 -8.60
C ARG A 127 13.65 1.16 -8.76
N PRO A 128 14.83 1.57 -8.27
CA PRO A 128 15.30 2.94 -8.41
C PRO A 128 15.41 3.38 -9.88
N VAL A 129 14.94 4.59 -10.14
CA VAL A 129 14.96 5.30 -11.42
C VAL A 129 15.44 6.71 -11.18
N TYR A 130 16.18 7.28 -12.15
CA TYR A 130 16.65 8.66 -12.07
C TYR A 130 15.45 9.62 -11.90
N PHE A 131 15.56 10.61 -10.99
CA PHE A 131 14.41 11.44 -10.59
C PHE A 131 13.68 12.10 -11.77
N LEU A 132 14.42 12.61 -12.76
CA LEU A 132 13.83 13.23 -13.95
C LEU A 132 12.96 12.25 -14.74
N HIS A 133 13.43 11.02 -14.93
CA HIS A 133 12.64 9.99 -15.60
C HIS A 133 11.46 9.52 -14.75
N PHE A 134 11.60 9.51 -13.42
CA PHE A 134 10.50 9.20 -12.52
C PHE A 134 9.36 10.22 -12.66
N THR A 135 9.68 11.52 -12.66
CA THR A 135 8.69 12.58 -12.83
C THR A 135 8.06 12.57 -14.22
N GLU A 136 8.86 12.40 -15.28
CA GLU A 136 8.36 12.31 -16.67
C GLU A 136 7.37 11.14 -16.85
N ILE A 137 7.68 9.96 -16.28
CA ILE A 137 6.76 8.82 -16.33
C ILE A 137 5.49 9.14 -15.54
N CYS A 138 5.60 9.74 -14.35
CA CYS A 138 4.43 10.10 -13.54
C CYS A 138 3.51 11.10 -14.27
N GLU A 139 4.07 12.16 -14.84
CA GLU A 139 3.32 13.16 -15.62
C GLU A 139 2.60 12.52 -16.80
N LYS A 140 3.30 11.66 -17.56
CA LYS A 140 2.70 10.98 -18.72
C LYS A 140 1.60 9.99 -18.34
N LEU A 141 1.63 9.46 -17.12
CA LEU A 141 0.61 8.54 -16.59
C LEU A 141 -0.47 9.24 -15.76
N GLY A 142 -0.41 10.57 -15.59
CA GLY A 142 -1.35 11.32 -14.75
C GLY A 142 -1.23 11.02 -13.26
N LEU A 143 -0.04 10.63 -12.80
CA LEU A 143 0.25 10.26 -11.42
C LEU A 143 0.96 11.41 -10.70
N ASP A 144 0.55 11.69 -9.46
CA ASP A 144 1.30 12.56 -8.58
C ASP A 144 2.53 11.82 -8.05
N TRP A 145 3.71 12.20 -8.55
CA TRP A 145 4.97 11.57 -8.21
C TRP A 145 5.28 11.64 -6.70
N GLN A 146 4.87 12.71 -6.00
CA GLN A 146 5.10 12.85 -4.56
C GLN A 146 4.23 11.87 -3.77
N ALA A 147 3.04 11.57 -4.28
CA ALA A 147 2.12 10.63 -3.67
C ALA A 147 2.56 9.17 -3.84
N ILE A 148 3.31 8.83 -4.90
CA ILE A 148 3.67 7.44 -5.21
C ILE A 148 5.15 7.12 -4.98
N ALA A 149 5.99 8.12 -4.79
CA ALA A 149 7.41 7.91 -4.50
C ALA A 149 7.62 7.19 -3.16
N GLN A 150 8.60 6.29 -3.13
CA GLN A 150 9.22 5.83 -1.90
C GLN A 150 10.11 6.97 -1.40
N THR A 151 9.62 7.70 -0.40
CA THR A 151 10.38 8.77 0.26
C THR A 151 11.15 8.21 1.46
N PRO A 152 12.22 8.88 1.91
CA PRO A 152 12.87 8.57 3.19
C PRO A 152 11.88 8.56 4.38
N GLU A 153 10.78 9.29 4.25
CA GLU A 153 9.66 9.32 5.20
C GLU A 153 8.91 7.97 5.25
N ARG A 154 8.69 7.34 4.09
CA ARG A 154 8.08 6.01 3.98
C ARG A 154 9.03 4.88 4.36
N GLU A 155 10.32 5.02 4.08
CA GLU A 155 11.32 4.02 4.51
C GLU A 155 11.44 3.98 6.03
N ARG A 156 11.50 5.15 6.70
CA ARG A 156 11.45 5.24 8.18
C ARG A 156 10.11 4.77 8.77
N LYS A 157 9.00 4.86 8.03
CA LYS A 157 7.69 4.38 8.47
C LYS A 157 7.65 2.85 8.62
N ILE A 158 8.36 2.10 7.77
CA ILE A 158 8.40 0.63 7.84
C ILE A 158 9.24 0.18 9.05
N GLU A 159 10.32 0.88 9.36
CA GLU A 159 11.20 0.55 10.50
C GLU A 159 10.61 0.94 11.86
N ASN A 160 9.75 1.98 11.92
CA ASN A 160 9.16 2.51 13.16
C ASN A 160 7.67 2.20 13.36
N ALA A 161 7.08 1.27 12.60
CA ALA A 161 5.65 0.95 12.71
C ALA A 161 5.35 0.17 14.01
N ILE A 162 5.19 0.89 15.12
CA ILE A 162 4.92 0.31 16.43
C ILE A 162 3.41 0.22 16.64
N TYR A 163 2.93 -1.01 16.83
CA TYR A 163 1.54 -1.27 17.19
C TYR A 163 1.21 -0.76 18.59
N ILE A 164 0.17 0.06 18.70
CA ILE A 164 -0.40 0.50 19.98
C ILE A 164 -1.54 -0.43 20.37
N GLU A 165 -1.37 -1.11 21.50
CA GLU A 165 -2.36 -2.04 22.04
C GLU A 165 -3.66 -1.34 22.46
N ARG A 166 -4.78 -2.05 22.29
CA ARG A 166 -6.14 -1.63 22.65
C ARG A 166 -6.75 -2.64 23.62
N PRO A 167 -6.28 -2.72 24.87
CA PRO A 167 -6.83 -3.66 25.83
C PRO A 167 -8.34 -3.49 25.98
N PRO A 168 -9.12 -4.59 26.05
CA PRO A 168 -8.69 -5.99 26.12
C PRO A 168 -8.62 -6.73 24.77
N ILE A 169 -8.60 -6.02 23.64
CA ILE A 169 -8.76 -6.63 22.29
C ILE A 169 -7.70 -7.68 22.01
N GLU A 170 -6.44 -7.41 22.32
CA GLU A 170 -5.34 -8.35 22.08
C GLU A 170 -5.51 -9.62 22.90
N SER A 171 -5.81 -9.49 24.20
CA SER A 171 -6.04 -10.65 25.07
C SER A 171 -7.19 -11.51 24.58
N ILE A 172 -8.32 -10.91 24.18
CA ILE A 172 -9.47 -11.65 23.64
C ILE A 172 -9.08 -12.40 22.37
N CYS A 173 -8.35 -11.74 21.45
CA CYS A 173 -7.87 -12.37 20.22
C CYS A 173 -6.96 -13.58 20.54
N TYR A 174 -6.03 -13.42 21.48
CA TYR A 174 -5.07 -14.46 21.82
C TYR A 174 -5.73 -15.64 22.52
N GLU A 175 -6.63 -15.40 23.47
CA GLU A 175 -7.42 -16.43 24.12
C GLU A 175 -8.30 -17.18 23.12
N THR A 176 -8.95 -16.47 22.21
CA THR A 176 -9.76 -17.06 21.14
C THR A 176 -8.91 -17.90 20.18
N LEU A 177 -7.70 -17.47 19.86
CA LEU A 177 -6.78 -18.19 18.98
C LEU A 177 -6.40 -19.57 19.55
N LEU A 178 -6.36 -19.72 20.88
CA LEU A 178 -6.06 -21.00 21.53
C LEU A 178 -7.23 -21.99 21.44
N GLN A 179 -8.46 -21.50 21.26
CA GLN A 179 -9.65 -22.37 21.17
C GLN A 179 -9.64 -23.21 19.89
N PRO A 180 -9.86 -24.54 19.96
CA PRO A 180 -9.92 -25.41 18.78
C PRO A 180 -11.01 -24.99 17.79
N GLY A 181 -10.66 -24.87 16.51
CA GLY A 181 -11.64 -24.52 15.48
C GLY A 181 -12.12 -23.06 15.51
N SER A 182 -11.41 -22.16 16.20
CA SER A 182 -11.90 -20.80 16.44
C SER A 182 -12.01 -19.95 15.18
N LEU A 183 -12.88 -18.94 15.27
CA LEU A 183 -13.11 -17.93 14.25
C LEU A 183 -13.08 -16.55 14.92
N ILE A 184 -12.13 -15.71 14.51
CA ILE A 184 -12.01 -14.30 14.92
C ILE A 184 -12.45 -13.44 13.74
N ARG A 185 -13.30 -12.45 13.99
CA ARG A 185 -13.81 -11.53 12.96
C ARG A 185 -13.42 -10.11 13.29
N ILE A 186 -12.44 -9.58 12.58
CA ILE A 186 -11.98 -8.20 12.75
C ILE A 186 -12.78 -7.30 11.82
N LYS A 187 -13.48 -6.32 12.39
CA LYS A 187 -14.26 -5.33 11.65
C LYS A 187 -13.93 -3.92 12.13
N ALA A 188 -13.79 -2.99 11.19
CA ALA A 188 -13.70 -1.56 11.43
C ALA A 188 -13.67 -0.81 10.09
N PRO A 189 -13.89 0.52 10.08
CA PRO A 189 -13.58 1.35 8.93
C PRO A 189 -12.14 1.14 8.43
N LYS A 190 -11.86 1.54 7.18
CA LYS A 190 -10.48 1.53 6.68
C LYS A 190 -9.57 2.34 7.61
N GLN A 191 -8.29 2.02 7.57
CA GLN A 191 -7.24 2.78 8.26
C GLN A 191 -7.33 2.80 9.82
N MET A 192 -8.15 1.93 10.42
CA MET A 192 -8.26 1.76 11.88
C MET A 192 -7.20 0.80 12.48
N GLY A 193 -6.28 0.26 11.67
CA GLY A 193 -5.21 -0.63 12.15
C GLY A 193 -5.55 -2.13 12.17
N LYS A 194 -6.54 -2.57 11.37
CA LYS A 194 -6.92 -3.98 11.23
C LYS A 194 -5.74 -4.89 10.90
N THR A 195 -4.99 -4.54 9.86
CA THR A 195 -3.81 -5.31 9.40
C THR A 195 -2.73 -5.42 10.48
N PHE A 196 -2.53 -4.39 11.30
CA PHE A 196 -1.58 -4.48 12.41
C PHE A 196 -2.02 -5.49 13.47
N LEU A 197 -3.30 -5.49 13.84
CA LEU A 197 -3.83 -6.48 14.77
C LEU A 197 -3.73 -7.90 14.18
N THR A 198 -4.07 -8.07 12.90
CA THR A 198 -3.92 -9.35 12.19
C THR A 198 -2.49 -9.89 12.27
N ASN A 199 -1.49 -9.05 11.98
CA ASN A 199 -0.08 -9.44 12.07
C ASN A 199 0.28 -9.90 13.49
N ARG A 200 -0.19 -9.20 14.52
CA ARG A 200 0.01 -9.61 15.92
C ARG A 200 -0.64 -10.95 16.26
N ILE A 201 -1.83 -11.24 15.71
CA ILE A 201 -2.50 -12.54 15.90
C ILE A 201 -1.70 -13.66 15.21
N LEU A 202 -1.25 -13.44 13.98
CA LEU A 202 -0.41 -14.41 13.25
C LEU A 202 0.92 -14.66 13.96
N GLU A 203 1.58 -13.61 14.45
CA GLU A 203 2.79 -13.72 15.28
C GLU A 203 2.54 -14.50 16.58
N GLN A 204 1.40 -14.28 17.24
CA GLN A 204 1.04 -15.07 18.42
C GLN A 204 0.78 -16.54 18.09
N GLY A 205 0.16 -16.84 16.95
CA GLY A 205 0.02 -18.21 16.46
C GLY A 205 1.38 -18.88 16.27
N LYS A 206 2.33 -18.18 15.64
CA LYS A 206 3.70 -18.68 15.44
C LYS A 206 4.40 -18.98 16.77
N LYS A 207 4.19 -18.16 17.80
CA LYS A 207 4.74 -18.42 19.16
C LYS A 207 4.19 -19.71 19.79
N HIS A 208 3.01 -20.16 19.38
CA HIS A 208 2.42 -21.44 19.78
C HIS A 208 2.71 -22.57 18.78
N ASN A 209 3.71 -22.40 17.90
CA ASN A 209 4.07 -23.35 16.84
C ASN A 209 2.95 -23.62 15.83
N TYR A 210 1.99 -22.71 15.69
CA TYR A 210 0.98 -22.81 14.65
C TYR A 210 1.58 -22.40 13.30
N GLN A 211 1.19 -23.12 12.25
CA GLN A 211 1.43 -22.65 10.89
C GLN A 211 0.49 -21.47 10.61
N ALA A 212 0.95 -20.50 9.83
CA ALA A 212 0.20 -19.30 9.50
C ALA A 212 0.18 -19.11 7.99
N ALA A 213 -0.99 -18.86 7.42
CA ALA A 213 -1.17 -18.47 6.04
C ALA A 213 -2.09 -17.25 5.98
N SER A 214 -1.79 -16.30 5.10
CA SER A 214 -2.62 -15.12 4.89
C SER A 214 -2.96 -14.97 3.42
N ILE A 215 -4.23 -14.74 3.13
CA ILE A 215 -4.72 -14.42 1.78
C ILE A 215 -5.32 -13.04 1.80
N ASN A 216 -4.80 -12.14 0.97
CA ASN A 216 -5.40 -10.83 0.75
C ASN A 216 -6.24 -10.87 -0.52
N LEU A 217 -7.52 -10.54 -0.43
CA LEU A 217 -8.42 -10.54 -1.59
C LEU A 217 -8.11 -9.41 -2.59
N LEU A 218 -7.26 -8.44 -2.24
CA LEU A 218 -6.71 -7.47 -3.20
C LEU A 218 -5.79 -8.13 -4.25
N ASP A 219 -5.27 -9.33 -3.97
CA ASP A 219 -4.41 -10.07 -4.91
C ASP A 219 -5.20 -10.87 -5.97
N ALA A 220 -6.53 -10.88 -5.87
CA ALA A 220 -7.41 -11.52 -6.84
C ALA A 220 -7.77 -10.57 -7.99
N ASP A 221 -7.95 -11.11 -9.19
CA ASP A 221 -8.53 -10.35 -10.28
C ASP A 221 -10.04 -10.19 -10.04
N THR A 222 -10.64 -9.09 -10.50
CA THR A 222 -12.11 -8.90 -10.42
C THR A 222 -12.91 -10.00 -11.13
N THR A 223 -12.29 -10.66 -12.11
CA THR A 223 -12.87 -11.82 -12.81
C THR A 223 -12.87 -13.09 -11.98
N ASP A 224 -12.00 -13.20 -10.97
CA ASP A 224 -12.00 -14.34 -10.04
C ASP A 224 -13.26 -14.31 -9.17
N PHE A 225 -13.79 -13.13 -8.86
CA PHE A 225 -15.00 -13.01 -8.04
C PHE A 225 -16.31 -13.36 -8.78
N GLN A 226 -16.27 -13.61 -10.09
CA GLN A 226 -17.48 -13.91 -10.87
C GLN A 226 -17.84 -15.39 -10.90
N ASP A 227 -16.88 -16.27 -10.60
CA ASP A 227 -17.02 -17.72 -10.70
C ASP A 227 -16.43 -18.38 -9.45
N LEU A 228 -17.27 -19.15 -8.73
CA LEU A 228 -16.86 -19.75 -7.46
C LEU A 228 -15.74 -20.80 -7.64
N ASP A 229 -15.75 -21.58 -8.72
CA ASP A 229 -14.72 -22.58 -8.97
C ASP A 229 -13.37 -21.92 -9.22
N LYS A 230 -13.36 -20.91 -10.09
CA LYS A 230 -12.17 -20.11 -10.39
C LYS A 230 -11.63 -19.44 -9.13
N PHE A 231 -12.50 -18.83 -8.33
CA PHE A 231 -12.13 -18.22 -7.06
C PHE A 231 -11.53 -19.24 -6.09
N LEU A 232 -12.19 -20.38 -5.87
CA LEU A 232 -11.73 -21.37 -4.90
C LEU A 232 -10.41 -22.03 -5.34
N ARG A 233 -10.19 -22.24 -6.64
CA ARG A 233 -8.90 -22.69 -7.18
C ARG A 233 -7.80 -21.65 -6.96
N TRP A 234 -8.08 -20.36 -7.22
CA TRP A 234 -7.16 -19.26 -6.93
C TRP A 234 -6.82 -19.22 -5.43
N PHE A 235 -7.84 -19.28 -4.58
CA PHE A 235 -7.72 -19.27 -3.12
C PHE A 235 -6.89 -20.44 -2.60
N CYS A 236 -7.22 -21.68 -2.99
CA CYS A 236 -6.48 -22.88 -2.59
C CYS A 236 -5.03 -22.86 -3.09
N ARG A 237 -4.79 -22.34 -4.30
CA ARG A 237 -3.42 -22.19 -4.83
C ARG A 237 -2.62 -21.14 -4.04
N GLY A 238 -3.25 -20.04 -3.64
CA GLY A 238 -2.66 -19.04 -2.75
C GLY A 238 -2.24 -19.66 -1.43
N LEU A 239 -3.14 -20.42 -0.80
CA LEU A 239 -2.85 -21.13 0.45
C LEU A 239 -1.75 -22.18 0.30
N GLY A 240 -1.78 -22.93 -0.80
CA GLY A 240 -0.73 -23.90 -1.10
C GLY A 240 0.64 -23.23 -1.16
N ARG A 241 0.75 -22.05 -1.79
CA ARG A 241 2.02 -21.28 -1.83
C ARG A 241 2.49 -20.85 -0.44
N GLU A 242 1.61 -20.26 0.36
CA GLU A 242 1.91 -19.84 1.73
C GLU A 242 2.39 -21.01 2.61
N LEU A 243 1.82 -22.20 2.39
CA LEU A 243 2.11 -23.42 3.16
C LEU A 243 3.17 -24.32 2.51
N ASN A 244 3.84 -23.86 1.44
CA ASN A 244 4.81 -24.64 0.66
C ASN A 244 4.28 -25.99 0.14
N VAL A 245 3.01 -26.04 -0.22
CA VAL A 245 2.35 -27.18 -0.87
C VAL A 245 2.46 -27.01 -2.40
N PRO A 246 3.04 -27.99 -3.11
CA PRO A 246 3.13 -27.96 -4.57
C PRO A 246 1.77 -27.76 -5.25
N LYS A 247 1.75 -26.98 -6.34
CA LYS A 247 0.52 -26.67 -7.08
C LYS A 247 -0.10 -27.90 -7.75
N GLU A 248 0.72 -28.91 -8.02
CA GLU A 248 0.34 -30.17 -8.67
C GLU A 248 -0.67 -30.93 -7.80
N ILE A 249 -0.47 -30.92 -6.48
CA ILE A 249 -1.38 -31.58 -5.51
C ILE A 249 -2.79 -31.03 -5.62
N LEU A 250 -2.95 -29.71 -5.79
CA LEU A 250 -4.28 -29.11 -5.97
C LEU A 250 -4.93 -29.58 -7.27
N ASN A 251 -4.17 -29.70 -8.36
CA ASN A 251 -4.72 -30.13 -9.64
C ASN A 251 -5.10 -31.63 -9.62
N GLU A 252 -4.33 -32.45 -8.90
CA GLU A 252 -4.60 -33.88 -8.72
C GLU A 252 -5.81 -34.14 -7.80
N SER A 253 -6.02 -33.29 -6.79
CA SER A 253 -7.11 -33.43 -5.82
C SER A 253 -8.44 -32.80 -6.26
N TRP A 254 -8.47 -32.07 -7.37
CA TRP A 254 -9.65 -31.32 -7.79
C TRP A 254 -10.40 -32.04 -8.91
N ASP A 255 -11.48 -32.70 -8.54
CA ASP A 255 -12.31 -33.47 -9.46
C ASP A 255 -13.36 -32.57 -10.13
N GLU A 256 -13.47 -32.63 -11.46
CA GLU A 256 -14.47 -31.84 -12.19
C GLU A 256 -15.91 -32.34 -11.99
N GLU A 257 -16.09 -33.58 -11.52
CA GLU A 257 -17.41 -34.13 -11.17
C GLU A 257 -17.92 -33.61 -9.81
N ASP A 258 -17.03 -33.21 -8.91
CA ASP A 258 -17.36 -32.67 -7.60
C ASP A 258 -17.63 -31.16 -7.64
N SER A 259 -18.55 -30.70 -6.77
CA SER A 259 -18.75 -29.25 -6.59
C SER A 259 -17.49 -28.57 -6.04
N SER A 260 -17.23 -27.34 -6.43
CA SER A 260 -16.05 -26.58 -6.00
C SER A 260 -15.93 -26.44 -4.47
N LYS A 261 -17.07 -26.37 -3.75
CA LYS A 261 -17.10 -26.37 -2.28
C LYS A 261 -16.62 -27.69 -1.68
N VAL A 262 -16.98 -28.81 -2.30
CA VAL A 262 -16.53 -30.16 -1.91
C VAL A 262 -15.05 -30.33 -2.21
N ASN A 263 -14.60 -29.98 -3.42
CA ASN A 263 -13.18 -30.00 -3.78
C ASN A 263 -12.31 -29.17 -2.83
N CYS A 264 -12.72 -27.94 -2.54
CA CYS A 264 -12.02 -27.07 -1.59
C CYS A 264 -11.95 -27.71 -0.20
N LYS A 265 -13.04 -28.33 0.26
CA LYS A 265 -13.06 -29.03 1.55
C LYS A 265 -12.13 -30.25 1.56
N ILE A 266 -12.12 -31.07 0.51
CA ILE A 266 -11.23 -32.24 0.36
C ILE A 266 -9.78 -31.79 0.37
N TYR A 267 -9.44 -30.72 -0.36
CA TYR A 267 -8.08 -30.16 -0.35
C TYR A 267 -7.61 -29.79 1.07
N PHE A 268 -8.50 -29.20 1.89
CA PHE A 268 -8.19 -28.95 3.30
C PHE A 268 -8.05 -30.24 4.12
N GLU A 269 -8.98 -31.19 3.96
CA GLU A 269 -9.01 -32.44 4.73
C GLU A 269 -7.85 -33.39 4.39
N GLU A 270 -7.39 -33.43 3.15
CA GLU A 270 -6.40 -34.40 2.67
C GLU A 270 -5.02 -33.80 2.43
N CYS A 271 -4.94 -32.53 2.00
CA CYS A 271 -3.69 -31.94 1.55
C CYS A 271 -3.08 -30.94 2.53
N LEU A 272 -3.91 -30.13 3.21
CA LEU A 272 -3.44 -29.06 4.10
C LEU A 272 -3.38 -29.48 5.57
N LEU A 273 -4.54 -29.76 6.18
CA LEU A 273 -4.64 -29.99 7.63
C LEU A 273 -3.88 -31.22 8.15
N PRO A 274 -3.73 -32.33 7.40
CA PRO A 274 -2.90 -33.46 7.85
C PRO A 274 -1.43 -33.12 8.02
N LYS A 275 -0.90 -32.15 7.26
CA LYS A 275 0.52 -31.74 7.29
C LYS A 275 0.84 -30.75 8.42
N VAL A 276 -0.20 -30.25 9.08
CA VAL A 276 -0.09 -29.28 10.17
C VAL A 276 0.08 -30.05 11.49
N THR A 277 1.19 -29.81 12.20
CA THR A 277 1.48 -30.45 13.48
C THR A 277 0.46 -30.05 14.55
N GLU A 278 0.40 -28.75 14.88
CA GLU A 278 -0.45 -28.20 15.94
C GLU A 278 -1.77 -27.64 15.38
N ALA A 279 -1.70 -26.45 14.77
CA ALA A 279 -2.84 -25.77 14.16
C ALA A 279 -2.40 -24.88 13.00
N LEU A 280 -3.36 -24.56 12.13
CA LEU A 280 -3.22 -23.65 11.00
C LEU A 280 -4.05 -22.41 11.28
N VAL A 281 -3.39 -21.25 11.38
CA VAL A 281 -4.03 -19.94 11.40
C VAL A 281 -4.15 -19.44 9.98
N LEU A 282 -5.39 -19.39 9.48
CA LEU A 282 -5.73 -18.89 8.17
C LEU A 282 -6.34 -17.49 8.33
N CYS A 283 -5.60 -16.47 7.88
CA CYS A 283 -6.13 -15.13 7.74
C CYS A 283 -6.67 -14.88 6.33
N ILE A 284 -7.87 -14.32 6.25
CA ILE A 284 -8.49 -13.84 5.01
C ILE A 284 -8.71 -12.34 5.18
N ASP A 285 -7.86 -11.53 4.55
CA ASP A 285 -7.94 -10.08 4.57
C ASP A 285 -8.78 -9.53 3.41
N ASN A 286 -9.39 -8.37 3.62
CA ASN A 286 -10.25 -7.69 2.65
C ASN A 286 -11.42 -8.56 2.14
N ILE A 287 -12.03 -9.38 3.02
CA ILE A 287 -13.16 -10.23 2.62
C ILE A 287 -14.38 -9.42 2.15
N ASP A 288 -14.45 -8.14 2.49
CA ASP A 288 -15.47 -7.23 1.99
C ASP A 288 -15.47 -7.08 0.45
N LEU A 289 -14.35 -7.37 -0.22
CA LEU A 289 -14.26 -7.24 -1.68
C LEU A 289 -15.15 -8.21 -2.44
N ILE A 290 -15.46 -9.38 -1.87
CA ILE A 290 -16.32 -10.37 -2.54
C ILE A 290 -17.80 -10.08 -2.35
N PHE A 291 -18.18 -9.22 -1.40
CA PHE A 291 -19.59 -8.98 -1.08
C PHE A 291 -20.42 -8.63 -2.33
N PRO A 292 -20.02 -7.69 -3.22
CA PRO A 292 -20.85 -7.28 -4.36
C PRO A 292 -20.90 -8.31 -5.49
N HIS A 293 -20.28 -9.48 -5.30
CA HIS A 293 -20.11 -10.50 -6.31
C HIS A 293 -20.93 -11.76 -5.99
N PRO A 294 -21.33 -12.54 -7.01
CA PRO A 294 -22.20 -13.71 -6.84
C PRO A 294 -21.61 -14.80 -5.93
N ILE A 295 -20.27 -14.85 -5.79
CA ILE A 295 -19.59 -15.86 -4.96
C ILE A 295 -19.74 -15.63 -3.46
N ALA A 296 -20.24 -14.46 -3.03
CA ALA A 296 -20.21 -14.04 -1.63
C ALA A 296 -20.92 -15.03 -0.71
N GLU A 297 -22.16 -15.37 -1.05
CA GLU A 297 -23.01 -16.25 -0.24
C GLU A 297 -22.38 -17.64 -0.07
N ASP A 298 -21.94 -18.24 -1.17
CA ASP A 298 -21.33 -19.57 -1.17
C ASP A 298 -20.00 -19.63 -0.43
N PHE A 299 -19.11 -18.64 -0.63
CA PHE A 299 -17.81 -18.64 0.03
C PHE A 299 -17.94 -18.36 1.53
N LEU A 300 -18.78 -17.39 1.91
CA LEU A 300 -19.07 -17.11 3.32
C LEU A 300 -19.73 -18.33 4.00
N GLY A 301 -20.69 -18.98 3.34
CA GLY A 301 -21.30 -20.22 3.79
C GLY A 301 -20.29 -21.35 3.97
N LEU A 302 -19.28 -21.43 3.10
CA LEU A 302 -18.17 -22.39 3.21
C LEU A 302 -17.34 -22.15 4.49
N LEU A 303 -16.93 -20.91 4.76
CA LEU A 303 -16.16 -20.57 5.98
C LEU A 303 -16.95 -20.89 7.25
N ARG A 304 -18.25 -20.61 7.26
CA ARG A 304 -19.15 -20.97 8.36
C ARG A 304 -19.22 -22.49 8.54
N SER A 305 -19.38 -23.23 7.44
CA SER A 305 -19.42 -24.69 7.45
C SER A 305 -18.14 -25.30 8.05
N TRP A 306 -16.97 -24.73 7.75
CA TRP A 306 -15.70 -25.14 8.35
C TRP A 306 -15.66 -24.94 9.86
N HIS A 307 -16.06 -23.75 10.34
CA HIS A 307 -16.16 -23.45 11.77
C HIS A 307 -17.11 -24.42 12.50
N GLU A 308 -18.29 -24.70 11.93
CA GLU A 308 -19.24 -25.65 12.52
C GLU A 308 -18.75 -27.11 12.46
N THR A 309 -18.00 -27.46 11.42
CA THR A 309 -17.38 -28.79 11.28
C THR A 309 -16.32 -29.00 12.35
N ALA A 310 -15.56 -27.97 12.73
CA ALA A 310 -14.53 -28.04 13.76
C ALA A 310 -15.09 -28.39 15.15
N LYS A 311 -16.36 -28.08 15.44
CA LYS A 311 -17.02 -28.51 16.69
C LYS A 311 -17.16 -30.02 16.81
N ARG A 312 -17.20 -30.74 15.68
CA ARG A 312 -17.49 -32.19 15.61
C ARG A 312 -16.29 -33.03 15.16
N LYS A 313 -15.53 -32.57 14.16
CA LYS A 313 -14.40 -33.31 13.58
C LYS A 313 -13.06 -32.83 14.14
N ASN A 314 -12.27 -33.74 14.69
CA ASN A 314 -10.95 -33.41 15.27
C ASN A 314 -9.95 -32.84 14.25
N LEU A 315 -10.04 -33.22 12.98
CA LEU A 315 -9.17 -32.65 11.95
C LEU A 315 -9.40 -31.14 11.78
N TRP A 316 -10.66 -30.71 11.72
CA TRP A 316 -11.04 -29.29 11.57
C TRP A 316 -10.79 -28.47 12.83
N LYS A 317 -10.68 -29.11 14.01
CA LYS A 317 -10.17 -28.45 15.23
C LYS A 317 -8.75 -27.93 15.08
N LYS A 318 -7.98 -28.32 14.06
CA LYS A 318 -6.66 -27.73 13.75
C LYS A 318 -6.75 -26.40 13.02
N LEU A 319 -7.89 -26.03 12.43
CA LEU A 319 -8.03 -24.75 11.74
C LEU A 319 -8.35 -23.62 12.74
N ARG A 320 -7.77 -22.44 12.55
CA ARG A 320 -8.10 -21.18 13.21
C ARG A 320 -8.36 -20.16 12.11
N LEU A 321 -9.56 -19.60 12.07
CA LEU A 321 -9.94 -18.63 11.06
C LEU A 321 -9.82 -17.20 11.62
N VAL A 322 -9.19 -16.31 10.85
CA VAL A 322 -9.18 -14.87 11.10
C VAL A 322 -9.75 -14.19 9.86
N VAL A 323 -10.91 -13.59 9.97
CA VAL A 323 -11.61 -12.94 8.85
C VAL A 323 -11.61 -11.44 9.09
N VAL A 324 -11.06 -10.68 8.15
CA VAL A 324 -10.91 -9.22 8.26
C VAL A 324 -11.74 -8.55 7.19
N HIS A 325 -12.61 -7.63 7.58
CA HIS A 325 -13.36 -6.81 6.64
C HIS A 325 -13.38 -5.34 7.04
N SER A 326 -13.43 -4.49 6.02
CA SER A 326 -13.84 -3.10 6.18
C SER A 326 -15.35 -2.98 6.19
N THR A 327 -15.87 -2.07 7.01
CA THR A 327 -17.32 -1.88 7.18
C THR A 327 -17.98 -1.13 6.01
N GLU A 328 -17.19 -0.63 5.06
CA GLU A 328 -17.62 0.26 3.96
C GLU A 328 -18.49 -0.42 2.91
N VAL A 329 -18.27 -1.70 2.65
CA VAL A 329 -19.01 -2.43 1.61
C VAL A 329 -20.38 -2.82 2.14
N TYR A 330 -21.38 -2.04 1.71
CA TYR A 330 -22.76 -2.16 2.13
C TYR A 330 -23.47 -3.29 1.36
N ILE A 331 -23.71 -4.44 2.01
CA ILE A 331 -24.60 -5.48 1.48
C ILE A 331 -25.44 -6.09 2.59
N THR A 332 -26.73 -6.27 2.29
CA THR A 332 -27.65 -7.11 3.06
C THR A 332 -27.29 -8.57 2.83
N LEU A 333 -26.35 -9.10 3.62
CA LEU A 333 -26.10 -10.54 3.63
C LEU A 333 -27.20 -11.25 4.42
N ASP A 334 -27.67 -12.41 3.95
CA ASP A 334 -28.60 -13.24 4.70
C ASP A 334 -27.97 -13.62 6.05
N ILE A 335 -28.68 -13.26 7.13
CA ILE A 335 -28.32 -13.47 8.53
C ILE A 335 -28.00 -14.95 8.79
N ASN A 336 -28.61 -15.88 8.05
CA ASN A 336 -28.43 -17.31 8.31
C ASN A 336 -27.23 -17.93 7.58
N GLN A 337 -26.69 -17.28 6.55
CA GLN A 337 -25.68 -17.89 5.67
C GLN A 337 -24.26 -17.36 5.89
N SER A 338 -24.13 -16.20 6.54
CA SER A 338 -22.83 -15.57 6.74
C SER A 338 -22.09 -16.07 8.01
N PRO A 339 -20.75 -16.17 7.99
CA PRO A 339 -19.95 -16.39 9.18
C PRO A 339 -19.95 -15.16 10.11
N PHE A 340 -20.52 -14.03 9.70
CA PHE A 340 -20.58 -12.80 10.50
C PHE A 340 -21.50 -12.88 11.74
N ASN A 341 -22.22 -14.00 11.92
CA ASN A 341 -23.03 -14.27 13.12
C ASN A 341 -22.44 -15.38 14.01
N VAL A 342 -21.28 -15.92 13.67
CA VAL A 342 -20.57 -16.93 14.46
C VAL A 342 -19.12 -16.48 14.73
N GLY A 343 -18.49 -17.03 15.76
CA GLY A 343 -17.13 -16.63 16.16
C GLY A 343 -17.06 -15.25 16.83
N GLU A 344 -15.87 -14.90 17.30
CA GLU A 344 -15.60 -13.75 18.16
C GLU A 344 -15.52 -12.44 17.35
N PRO A 345 -16.45 -11.47 17.55
CA PRO A 345 -16.40 -10.19 16.87
C PRO A 345 -15.42 -9.25 17.54
N ILE A 346 -14.44 -8.76 16.78
CA ILE A 346 -13.47 -7.77 17.21
C ILE A 346 -13.70 -6.47 16.45
N GLU A 347 -14.21 -5.46 17.14
CA GLU A 347 -14.36 -4.12 16.61
C GLU A 347 -13.22 -3.23 17.10
N LEU A 348 -12.52 -2.57 16.16
CA LEU A 348 -11.39 -1.71 16.50
C LEU A 348 -11.86 -0.28 16.81
N PRO A 349 -11.76 0.18 18.06
CA PRO A 349 -12.08 1.56 18.42
C PRO A 349 -10.95 2.50 18.06
N GLU A 350 -11.23 3.79 18.20
CA GLU A 350 -10.22 4.84 18.21
C GLU A 350 -9.28 4.74 19.40
N PHE A 351 -8.12 5.37 19.26
CA PHE A 351 -7.20 5.55 20.37
C PHE A 351 -7.76 6.51 21.42
N ASN A 352 -7.63 6.15 22.68
CA ASN A 352 -7.80 7.07 23.80
C ASN A 352 -6.55 7.95 23.97
N LEU A 353 -6.65 8.97 24.82
CA LEU A 353 -5.57 9.95 25.01
C LEU A 353 -4.24 9.30 25.45
N GLU A 354 -4.31 8.28 26.31
CA GLU A 354 -3.12 7.52 26.76
C GLU A 354 -2.43 6.79 25.61
N GLN A 355 -3.22 6.21 24.70
CA GLN A 355 -2.71 5.55 23.50
C GLN A 355 -2.11 6.57 22.51
N VAL A 356 -2.70 7.75 22.37
CA VAL A 356 -2.12 8.83 21.56
C VAL A 356 -0.79 9.30 22.17
N ARG A 357 -0.71 9.46 23.50
CA ARG A 357 0.53 9.80 24.19
C ARG A 357 1.63 8.77 23.93
N LYS A 358 1.34 7.48 24.10
CA LYS A 358 2.28 6.40 23.76
C LYS A 358 2.73 6.45 22.29
N LEU A 359 1.81 6.74 21.38
CA LEU A 359 2.14 6.92 19.97
C LEU A 359 3.10 8.11 19.77
N THR A 360 2.92 9.22 20.46
CA THR A 360 3.86 10.36 20.39
C THR A 360 5.26 10.01 20.89
N GLU A 361 5.35 9.27 22.00
CA GLU A 361 6.62 8.79 22.57
C GLU A 361 7.37 7.88 21.59
N ASN A 362 6.65 7.01 20.87
CA ASN A 362 7.23 6.14 19.83
C ASN A 362 7.85 6.91 18.68
N TYR A 363 7.29 8.07 18.32
CA TYR A 363 7.89 8.99 17.34
C TYR A 363 8.99 9.87 17.94
N GLN A 364 9.38 9.63 19.20
CA GLN A 364 10.36 10.44 19.96
C GLN A 364 9.91 11.90 20.11
N LEU A 365 8.61 12.14 20.00
CA LEU A 365 7.97 13.43 20.22
C LEU A 365 7.53 13.48 21.69
N ASN A 366 8.46 13.83 22.58
CA ASN A 366 8.25 13.93 24.04
C ASN A 366 7.37 15.13 24.39
N TRP A 367 6.10 15.09 24.00
CA TRP A 367 5.15 16.19 24.13
C TRP A 367 4.48 16.20 25.51
N GLN A 368 4.15 17.41 25.96
CA GLN A 368 3.31 17.62 27.14
C GLN A 368 1.85 17.29 26.81
N ALA A 369 1.06 17.00 27.85
CA ALA A 369 -0.32 16.56 27.74
C ALA A 369 -1.21 17.54 26.94
N GLU A 370 -0.96 18.84 27.07
CA GLU A 370 -1.68 19.89 26.36
C GLU A 370 -1.51 19.78 24.84
N LYS A 371 -0.29 19.46 24.38
CA LYS A 371 0.01 19.35 22.95
C LYS A 371 -0.54 18.06 22.35
N VAL A 372 -0.53 16.97 23.12
CA VAL A 372 -1.23 15.73 22.75
C VAL A 372 -2.73 16.00 22.62
N LYS A 373 -3.31 16.72 23.59
CA LYS A 373 -4.73 17.10 23.57
C LYS A 373 -5.07 17.95 22.34
N GLN A 374 -4.28 18.97 21.99
CA GLN A 374 -4.49 19.77 20.78
C GLN A 374 -4.57 18.91 19.50
N LEU A 375 -3.70 17.91 19.38
CA LEU A 375 -3.72 16.99 18.24
C LEU A 375 -4.99 16.11 18.27
N THR A 376 -5.33 15.56 19.44
CA THR A 376 -6.50 14.70 19.63
C THR A 376 -7.82 15.45 19.44
N ASP A 377 -7.89 16.73 19.81
CA ASP A 377 -9.08 17.56 19.61
C ASP A 377 -9.40 17.72 18.11
N VAL A 378 -8.36 17.79 17.26
CA VAL A 378 -8.55 17.89 15.80
C VAL A 378 -8.73 16.53 15.11
N MET A 379 -7.88 15.56 15.43
CA MET A 379 -7.82 14.26 14.72
C MET A 379 -8.69 13.17 15.37
N GLY A 380 -9.25 13.45 16.55
CA GLY A 380 -9.82 12.42 17.41
C GLY A 380 -8.76 11.39 17.81
N GLY A 381 -9.19 10.14 17.99
CA GLY A 381 -8.30 9.00 18.18
C GLY A 381 -8.04 8.21 16.90
N HIS A 382 -8.19 8.81 15.72
CA HIS A 382 -8.12 8.08 14.45
C HIS A 382 -6.68 7.61 14.16
N PRO A 383 -6.40 6.29 14.13
CA PRO A 383 -5.03 5.77 14.08
C PRO A 383 -4.20 6.29 12.90
N PHE A 384 -4.75 6.26 11.69
CA PHE A 384 -4.04 6.76 10.50
C PHE A 384 -3.80 8.28 10.49
N LEU A 385 -4.75 9.08 10.98
CA LEU A 385 -4.56 10.53 11.01
C LEU A 385 -3.43 10.87 11.98
N LEU A 386 -3.47 10.27 13.17
CA LEU A 386 -2.43 10.45 14.20
C LEU A 386 -1.06 9.96 13.73
N ASP A 387 -0.96 8.75 13.19
CA ASP A 387 0.27 8.19 12.61
C ASP A 387 0.87 9.11 11.54
N ARG A 388 0.02 9.66 10.65
CA ARG A 388 0.47 10.55 9.59
C ARG A 388 0.93 11.91 10.12
N ALA A 389 0.22 12.51 11.09
CA ALA A 389 0.67 13.75 11.73
C ALA A 389 2.01 13.57 12.45
N LEU A 390 2.11 12.53 13.28
CA LEU A 390 3.28 12.33 14.14
C LEU A 390 4.51 11.94 13.32
N SER A 391 4.36 11.07 12.31
CA SER A 391 5.46 10.78 11.38
C SER A 391 5.93 12.03 10.64
N TYR A 392 5.02 12.86 10.15
CA TYR A 392 5.36 14.09 9.44
C TYR A 392 6.11 15.09 10.32
N LEU A 393 5.67 15.27 11.58
CA LEU A 393 6.31 16.15 12.54
C LEU A 393 7.66 15.63 13.03
N ALA A 394 7.81 14.31 13.22
CA ALA A 394 9.07 13.70 13.61
C ALA A 394 10.14 13.87 12.53
N ILE A 395 9.74 13.91 11.25
CA ILE A 395 10.67 14.05 10.14
C ILE A 395 11.01 15.51 9.87
N ARG A 396 10.03 16.42 9.95
CA ARG A 396 10.21 17.85 9.69
C ARG A 396 10.35 18.64 10.98
N GLN A 397 11.56 18.66 11.53
CA GLN A 397 11.85 19.31 12.82
C GLN A 397 11.51 20.82 12.87
N ASN A 398 11.42 21.49 11.71
CA ASN A 398 11.08 22.91 11.62
C ASN A 398 9.57 23.19 11.54
N LEU A 399 8.72 22.16 11.40
CA LEU A 399 7.28 22.33 11.32
C LEU A 399 6.65 22.27 12.70
N THR A 400 5.84 23.26 13.04
CA THR A 400 5.10 23.29 14.30
C THR A 400 3.79 22.51 14.20
N LEU A 401 3.25 22.07 15.35
CA LEU A 401 1.91 21.46 15.39
C LEU A 401 0.85 22.44 14.90
N SER A 402 0.97 23.73 15.25
CA SER A 402 0.00 24.76 14.85
C SER A 402 -0.09 24.88 13.33
N GLU A 403 1.05 24.96 12.64
CA GLU A 403 1.09 25.03 11.17
C GLU A 403 0.53 23.77 10.51
N LEU A 404 0.78 22.60 11.11
CA LEU A 404 0.19 21.34 10.62
C LEU A 404 -1.33 21.35 10.74
N LEU A 405 -1.85 21.76 11.90
CA LEU A 405 -3.29 21.78 12.16
C LEU A 405 -4.01 22.82 11.30
N GLU A 406 -3.40 23.97 11.06
CA GLU A 406 -3.95 25.01 10.16
C GLU A 406 -4.07 24.50 8.71
N LYS A 407 -3.05 23.78 8.22
CA LYS A 407 -3.05 23.25 6.84
C LYS A 407 -3.84 21.95 6.70
N ALA A 408 -4.06 21.21 7.79
CA ALA A 408 -4.66 19.88 7.78
C ALA A 408 -5.99 19.78 7.00
N PRO A 409 -6.98 20.69 7.16
CA PRO A 409 -8.25 20.65 6.44
C PRO A 409 -8.17 21.29 5.05
N THR A 410 -6.98 21.52 4.50
CA THR A 410 -6.82 22.17 3.18
C THR A 410 -6.28 21.21 2.13
N ASN A 411 -6.34 21.61 0.85
CA ASN A 411 -5.70 20.87 -0.24
C ASN A 411 -4.16 20.94 -0.20
N GLU A 412 -3.57 21.81 0.61
CA GLU A 412 -2.12 21.82 0.88
C GLU A 412 -1.74 20.84 2.01
N GLY A 413 -2.72 20.47 2.83
CA GLY A 413 -2.54 19.63 4.01
C GLY A 413 -2.07 18.22 3.69
N ILE A 414 -1.41 17.61 4.68
CA ILE A 414 -0.93 16.23 4.55
C ILE A 414 -2.06 15.23 4.34
N TYR A 415 -3.32 15.56 4.67
CA TYR A 415 -4.45 14.65 4.52
C TYR A 415 -5.17 14.75 3.18
N ARG A 416 -4.72 15.60 2.25
CA ARG A 416 -5.38 15.86 0.95
C ARG A 416 -5.91 14.59 0.28
N SER A 417 -5.05 13.60 0.03
CA SER A 417 -5.44 12.39 -0.70
C SER A 417 -6.54 11.61 0.00
N HIS A 418 -6.50 11.54 1.33
CA HIS A 418 -7.49 10.83 2.15
C HIS A 418 -8.83 11.56 2.14
N LEU A 419 -8.82 12.87 2.34
CA LEU A 419 -10.02 13.70 2.36
C LEU A 419 -10.68 13.77 0.97
N GLN A 420 -9.89 13.78 -0.10
CA GLN A 420 -10.39 13.74 -1.48
C GLN A 420 -11.04 12.39 -1.84
N GLU A 421 -10.51 11.28 -1.36
CA GLU A 421 -11.12 9.96 -1.54
C GLU A 421 -12.50 9.91 -0.87
N LEU A 422 -12.60 10.37 0.38
CA LEU A 422 -13.86 10.46 1.11
C LEU A 422 -14.85 11.42 0.43
N LEU A 423 -14.38 12.57 -0.07
CA LEU A 423 -15.22 13.52 -0.81
C LEU A 423 -15.78 12.89 -2.09
N SER A 424 -14.96 12.18 -2.86
CA SER A 424 -15.39 11.49 -4.08
C SER A 424 -16.48 10.43 -3.81
N ILE A 425 -16.37 9.71 -2.69
CA ILE A 425 -17.41 8.76 -2.25
C ILE A 425 -18.71 9.50 -1.93
N LEU A 426 -18.66 10.64 -1.26
CA LEU A 426 -19.85 11.44 -0.95
C LEU A 426 -20.47 12.04 -2.22
N GLU A 427 -19.67 12.59 -3.13
CA GLU A 427 -20.15 13.17 -4.40
C GLU A 427 -20.86 12.14 -5.28
N THR A 428 -20.41 10.89 -5.27
CA THR A 428 -21.06 9.78 -5.99
C THR A 428 -22.33 9.26 -5.31
N ASN A 429 -22.62 9.68 -4.07
CA ASN A 429 -23.78 9.23 -3.28
C ASN A 429 -24.57 10.41 -2.69
N PRO A 430 -25.51 11.01 -3.44
CA PRO A 430 -26.20 12.26 -3.05
C PRO A 430 -26.93 12.23 -1.70
N GLU A 431 -27.60 11.12 -1.37
CA GLU A 431 -28.29 10.96 -0.08
C GLU A 431 -27.31 10.97 1.09
N LEU A 432 -26.18 10.27 0.91
CA LEU A 432 -25.12 10.18 1.89
C LEU A 432 -24.42 11.53 2.08
N LYS A 433 -24.19 12.25 0.97
CA LYS A 433 -23.69 13.62 0.95
C LYS A 433 -24.58 14.55 1.78
N ALA A 434 -25.88 14.55 1.49
CA ALA A 434 -26.86 15.39 2.19
C ALA A 434 -26.95 15.04 3.68
N ALA A 435 -26.89 13.74 4.01
CA ALA A 435 -26.88 13.28 5.39
C ALA A 435 -25.64 13.77 6.14
N PHE A 436 -24.45 13.62 5.55
CA PHE A 436 -23.21 14.05 6.20
C PHE A 436 -23.09 15.57 6.29
N HIS A 437 -23.56 16.31 5.28
CA HIS A 437 -23.67 17.77 5.34
C HIS A 437 -24.46 18.22 6.57
N LYS A 438 -25.62 17.59 6.86
CA LYS A 438 -26.39 17.89 8.09
C LYS A 438 -25.57 17.67 9.37
N VAL A 439 -24.78 16.61 9.42
CA VAL A 439 -23.94 16.28 10.59
C VAL A 439 -22.80 17.29 10.78
N VAL A 440 -22.18 17.72 9.68
CA VAL A 440 -21.06 18.68 9.70
C VAL A 440 -21.53 20.11 10.02
N MET A 441 -22.74 20.48 9.61
CA MET A 441 -23.33 21.80 9.90
C MET A 441 -23.89 21.92 11.32
N ALA A 442 -24.23 20.81 11.97
CA ALA A 442 -24.85 20.83 13.29
C ALA A 442 -23.83 21.03 14.42
N THR A 443 -24.14 21.91 15.37
CA THR A 443 -23.38 22.08 16.62
C THR A 443 -23.63 20.97 17.63
N GLU A 444 -24.76 20.27 17.52
CA GLU A 444 -25.16 19.16 18.38
C GLU A 444 -25.22 17.84 17.60
N CYS A 445 -25.40 16.73 18.30
CA CYS A 445 -25.54 15.42 17.67
C CYS A 445 -26.83 15.34 16.84
N VAL A 446 -26.74 14.73 15.66
CA VAL A 446 -27.85 14.68 14.69
C VAL A 446 -28.46 13.29 14.66
N ASN A 447 -29.79 13.21 14.69
CA ASN A 447 -30.49 11.96 14.40
C ASN A 447 -30.61 11.77 12.89
N LEU A 448 -30.15 10.64 12.36
CA LEU A 448 -30.28 10.27 10.96
C LEU A 448 -31.01 8.93 10.85
N GLU A 449 -31.58 8.68 9.67
CA GLU A 449 -32.11 7.36 9.33
C GLU A 449 -31.06 6.28 9.58
N SER A 450 -31.47 5.13 10.14
CA SER A 450 -30.58 4.03 10.54
C SER A 450 -29.62 3.59 9.43
N MET A 451 -30.12 3.55 8.20
CA MET A 451 -29.36 3.15 7.02
C MET A 451 -28.24 4.15 6.67
N LEU A 452 -28.55 5.45 6.70
CA LEU A 452 -27.56 6.51 6.47
C LEU A 452 -26.56 6.60 7.62
N THR A 453 -27.04 6.43 8.86
CA THR A 453 -26.20 6.33 10.06
C THR A 453 -25.17 5.22 9.92
N TYR A 454 -25.62 4.02 9.56
CA TYR A 454 -24.76 2.87 9.37
C TYR A 454 -23.72 3.12 8.27
N LYS A 455 -24.13 3.60 7.09
CA LYS A 455 -23.21 3.89 5.98
C LYS A 455 -22.13 4.91 6.35
N LEU A 456 -22.51 6.03 6.99
CA LEU A 456 -21.55 7.05 7.42
C LEU A 456 -20.61 6.53 8.50
N TYR A 457 -21.12 5.72 9.44
CA TYR A 457 -20.30 5.09 10.47
C TYR A 457 -19.28 4.13 9.84
N SER A 458 -19.75 3.32 8.89
CA SER A 458 -18.98 2.34 8.14
C SER A 458 -17.83 2.94 7.33
N LEU A 459 -18.03 4.13 6.75
CA LEU A 459 -17.00 4.93 6.08
C LEU A 459 -16.02 5.60 7.05
N GLY A 460 -16.29 5.52 8.35
CA GLY A 460 -15.50 6.21 9.36
C GLY A 460 -15.72 7.73 9.38
N LEU A 461 -16.79 8.26 8.77
CA LEU A 461 -17.05 9.71 8.75
C LEU A 461 -17.68 10.21 10.05
N VAL A 462 -18.44 9.37 10.75
CA VAL A 462 -19.16 9.72 11.98
C VAL A 462 -18.87 8.76 13.14
N LYS A 463 -19.22 9.22 14.35
CA LYS A 463 -19.32 8.43 15.59
C LYS A 463 -20.75 8.40 16.09
N LEU A 464 -21.11 7.34 16.80
CA LEU A 464 -22.41 7.18 17.46
C LEU A 464 -22.36 7.76 18.88
N VAL A 465 -23.40 8.52 19.23
CA VAL A 465 -23.68 9.02 20.58
C VAL A 465 -25.14 8.67 20.88
N GLY A 466 -25.36 7.52 21.53
CA GLY A 466 -26.69 6.93 21.61
C GLY A 466 -27.25 6.62 20.21
N ASN A 467 -28.42 7.18 19.89
CA ASN A 467 -29.06 7.04 18.57
C ASN A 467 -28.68 8.18 17.59
N ASN A 468 -27.80 9.09 18.00
CA ASN A 468 -27.40 10.24 17.20
C ASN A 468 -25.96 10.09 16.70
N VAL A 469 -25.59 10.93 15.73
CA VAL A 469 -24.25 10.96 15.15
C VAL A 469 -23.59 12.32 15.29
N ILE A 470 -22.27 12.31 15.38
CA ILE A 470 -21.39 13.48 15.28
C ILE A 470 -20.28 13.20 14.27
N PRO A 471 -19.63 14.22 13.68
CA PRO A 471 -18.42 14.01 12.89
C PRO A 471 -17.40 13.23 13.70
N ARG A 472 -16.68 12.32 13.05
CA ARG A 472 -15.70 11.46 13.74
C ARG A 472 -14.59 12.27 14.41
N CYS A 473 -14.13 13.31 13.75
CA CYS A 473 -13.14 14.24 14.25
C CYS A 473 -13.37 15.63 13.66
N GLU A 474 -12.77 16.64 14.28
CA GLU A 474 -12.91 18.03 13.88
C GLU A 474 -12.24 18.32 12.53
N LEU A 475 -11.17 17.58 12.17
CA LEU A 475 -10.59 17.65 10.83
C LEU A 475 -11.65 17.41 9.73
N TYR A 476 -12.51 16.40 9.92
CA TYR A 476 -13.57 16.11 8.96
C TYR A 476 -14.61 17.23 8.96
N ARG A 477 -15.01 17.73 10.13
CA ARG A 477 -15.93 18.88 10.19
C ARG A 477 -15.39 20.05 9.38
N GLN A 478 -14.16 20.50 9.64
CA GLN A 478 -13.54 21.65 8.97
C GLN A 478 -13.41 21.46 7.45
N TYR A 479 -12.91 20.30 7.01
CA TYR A 479 -12.72 20.04 5.58
C TYR A 479 -14.05 20.04 4.81
N PHE A 480 -15.06 19.35 5.35
CA PHE A 480 -16.33 19.11 4.66
C PHE A 480 -17.34 20.25 4.82
N TYR A 481 -17.19 21.12 5.83
CA TYR A 481 -18.10 22.25 6.05
C TYR A 481 -18.17 23.18 4.84
N GLU A 482 -17.05 23.47 4.19
CA GLU A 482 -17.01 24.36 3.02
C GLU A 482 -17.32 23.66 1.68
N ARG A 483 -17.37 22.33 1.66
CA ARG A 483 -17.32 21.53 0.41
C ARG A 483 -18.56 20.71 0.12
N LEU A 484 -19.45 20.52 1.10
CA LEU A 484 -20.65 19.70 0.95
C LEU A 484 -21.90 20.51 0.60
#